data_AF-A0A183CZH9-F1
#
_entry.id   AF-A0A183CZH9-F1
#
_cell.length_a   1.000
_cell.length_b   1.000
_cell.length_c   1.000
_cell.angle_alpha   90.00
_cell.angle_beta   90.00
_cell.angle_gamma   90.00
#
_symmetry.space_group_name_H-M   'P 1'
#
loop_
_entity.id
_entity.type
_entity.pdbx_description
1 polymer ?
#
loop_
_entity_poly.entity_id
_entity_poly.type
_entity_poly.pdbx_seq_one_letter_code
_entity_poly.pdbx_strand_id
1 'polypeptide(L)'
;MCYQAGYCRVASFLWNIFYENGFEFVAHAGNHRWIRRQRIRVTVLKWAEADKSSAESDDDCYDQCVRLRKARMFLHDNSNPEYPLLALNDVFIGESHAARVSYYDVQIDDGPVMRQKSSGLTVCTGTGSTSWNYNINRVSEQHICELLSIMKDMSLLTANSTADNSTREICKRFNEKLLFDPQCTTMAFTVRDPVFNLTFPAGTQRGFAKRIRVKSRCTNAHIILDGSVSVPFNSGTEVLLQIHDSDALRSIVLP
;
A
#
# COMPACT_ATOMS: atom_id res chain seq x y z
N MET A 1 25.18 33.18 -28.48
CA MET A 1 23.75 32.80 -28.42
C MET A 1 23.45 31.96 -29.66
N CYS A 2 22.51 31.01 -29.56
CA CYS A 2 22.21 29.92 -30.51
C CYS A 2 23.05 28.64 -30.31
N TYR A 3 22.75 27.87 -29.27
CA TYR A 3 23.07 26.42 -29.23
C TYR A 3 22.06 25.57 -28.42
N GLN A 4 20.85 26.07 -28.15
CA GLN A 4 19.84 25.36 -27.32
C GLN A 4 18.50 25.08 -28.02
N ALA A 5 18.29 25.54 -29.26
CA ALA A 5 17.02 25.33 -29.96
C ALA A 5 16.92 23.99 -30.74
N GLY A 6 18.03 23.26 -30.92
CA GLY A 6 18.07 22.03 -31.72
C GLY A 6 17.66 20.74 -30.99
N TYR A 7 17.87 20.67 -29.67
CA TYR A 7 17.66 19.43 -28.90
C TYR A 7 16.18 19.16 -28.55
N CYS A 8 15.34 20.19 -28.43
CA CYS A 8 13.92 20.03 -28.10
C CYS A 8 13.09 19.40 -29.24
N ARG A 9 13.46 19.62 -30.51
CA ARG A 9 12.67 19.08 -31.64
C ARG A 9 12.96 17.60 -31.92
N VAL A 10 14.18 17.13 -31.68
CA VAL A 10 14.55 15.71 -31.91
C VAL A 10 13.94 14.80 -30.84
N ALA A 11 13.89 15.25 -29.58
CA ALA A 11 13.25 14.50 -28.50
C ALA A 11 11.73 14.37 -28.71
N SER A 12 11.05 15.44 -29.14
CA SER A 12 9.61 15.41 -29.47
C SER A 12 9.29 14.49 -30.67
N PHE A 13 10.16 14.45 -31.68
CA PHE A 13 9.94 13.63 -32.87
C PHE A 13 10.19 12.13 -32.60
N LEU A 14 11.22 11.80 -31.82
CA LEU A 14 11.48 10.42 -31.42
C LEU A 14 10.44 9.89 -30.42
N TRP A 15 9.90 10.75 -29.54
CA TRP A 15 8.84 10.35 -28.61
C TRP A 15 7.53 10.04 -29.33
N ASN A 16 7.14 10.83 -30.33
CA ASN A 16 5.97 10.55 -31.16
C ASN A 16 6.16 9.30 -32.03
N ILE A 17 7.35 9.07 -32.61
CA ILE A 17 7.64 7.84 -33.36
C ILE A 17 7.55 6.61 -32.47
N PHE A 18 8.06 6.64 -31.24
CA PHE A 18 7.95 5.50 -30.32
C PHE A 18 6.53 5.29 -29.79
N TYR A 19 5.73 6.34 -29.60
CA TYR A 19 4.35 6.22 -29.12
C TYR A 19 3.39 5.74 -30.22
N GLU A 20 3.46 6.31 -31.42
CA GLU A 20 2.60 5.93 -32.54
C GLU A 20 2.97 4.54 -33.07
N ASN A 21 4.27 4.23 -33.24
CA ASN A 21 4.70 2.89 -33.66
C ASN A 21 4.64 1.87 -32.52
N GLY A 22 4.70 2.28 -31.25
CA GLY A 22 4.63 1.35 -30.12
C GLY A 22 3.23 0.74 -29.96
N PHE A 23 2.18 1.55 -30.12
CA PHE A 23 0.80 1.05 -30.11
C PHE A 23 0.48 0.23 -31.36
N GLU A 24 0.91 0.66 -32.55
CA GLU A 24 0.76 -0.13 -33.77
C GLU A 24 1.54 -1.45 -33.70
N PHE A 25 2.76 -1.46 -33.14
CA PHE A 25 3.56 -2.67 -32.97
C PHE A 25 2.90 -3.66 -32.01
N VAL A 26 2.35 -3.19 -30.88
CA VAL A 26 1.63 -4.06 -29.93
C VAL A 26 0.31 -4.57 -30.52
N ALA A 27 -0.38 -3.76 -31.32
CA ALA A 27 -1.60 -4.18 -32.03
C ALA A 27 -1.30 -5.20 -33.16
N HIS A 28 -0.17 -5.04 -33.87
CA HIS A 28 0.21 -5.91 -35.00
C HIS A 28 1.01 -7.16 -34.60
N ALA A 29 1.68 -7.17 -33.45
CA ALA A 29 2.49 -8.31 -33.01
C ALA A 29 1.65 -9.56 -32.62
N GLY A 30 0.32 -9.46 -32.60
CA GLY A 30 -0.65 -10.57 -32.53
C GLY A 30 -0.61 -11.45 -31.27
N ASN A 31 0.45 -11.36 -30.47
CA ASN A 31 0.70 -12.22 -29.32
C ASN A 31 0.77 -11.38 -28.06
N HIS A 32 -0.36 -10.87 -27.61
CA HIS A 32 -0.47 -10.13 -26.36
C HIS A 32 -1.72 -10.56 -25.61
N ARG A 33 -1.66 -10.55 -24.28
CA ARG A 33 -2.80 -10.92 -23.43
C ARG A 33 -3.32 -9.70 -22.70
N TRP A 34 -4.63 -9.42 -22.84
CA TRP A 34 -5.29 -8.42 -22.03
C TRP A 34 -5.42 -8.88 -20.58
N ILE A 35 -5.17 -7.97 -19.65
CA ILE A 35 -5.35 -8.18 -18.21
C ILE A 35 -6.09 -6.98 -17.61
N ARG A 36 -6.98 -7.24 -16.66
CA ARG A 36 -7.68 -6.20 -15.90
C ARG A 36 -7.07 -6.06 -14.52
N ARG A 37 -6.11 -5.14 -14.37
CA ARG A 37 -5.45 -4.90 -13.08
C ARG A 37 -6.42 -4.13 -12.19
N GLN A 38 -6.76 -4.72 -11.04
CA GLN A 38 -7.68 -4.11 -10.09
C GLN A 38 -7.03 -2.92 -9.38
N ARG A 39 -7.86 -1.99 -8.91
CA ARG A 39 -7.46 -0.82 -8.10
C ARG A 39 -8.24 -0.77 -6.80
N ILE A 40 -7.60 -0.33 -5.73
CA ILE A 40 -8.26 -0.07 -4.44
C ILE A 40 -8.88 1.31 -4.51
N ARG A 41 -10.19 1.40 -4.25
CA ARG A 41 -10.90 2.64 -4.01
C ARG A 41 -10.91 2.96 -2.52
N VAL A 42 -10.51 4.18 -2.19
CA VAL A 42 -10.65 4.76 -0.86
C VAL A 42 -11.83 5.72 -0.88
N THR A 43 -12.90 5.37 -0.17
CA THR A 43 -14.05 6.25 0.03
C THR A 43 -13.99 6.85 1.43
N VAL A 44 -14.00 8.17 1.52
CA VAL A 44 -14.08 8.85 2.81
C VAL A 44 -15.53 8.88 3.26
N LEU A 45 -15.81 8.19 4.37
CA LEU A 45 -17.15 8.08 4.96
C LEU A 45 -17.44 9.26 5.90
N LYS A 46 -16.43 9.69 6.66
CA LYS A 46 -16.50 10.85 7.57
C LYS A 46 -15.15 11.56 7.58
N TRP A 47 -15.16 12.88 7.50
CA TRP A 47 -13.97 13.70 7.76
C TRP A 47 -13.87 14.05 9.24
N ALA A 48 -12.64 14.21 9.74
CA ALA A 48 -12.43 14.85 11.03
C ALA A 48 -13.11 16.22 11.06
N GLU A 49 -13.84 16.49 12.13
CA GLU A 49 -14.40 17.82 12.38
C GLU A 49 -13.25 18.80 12.62
N ALA A 50 -13.37 20.02 12.10
CA ALA A 50 -12.38 21.05 12.40
C ALA A 50 -12.52 21.43 13.87
N ASP A 51 -11.61 20.97 14.72
CA ASP A 51 -11.55 21.41 16.11
C ASP A 51 -11.39 22.94 16.16
N LYS A 52 -12.41 23.62 16.67
CA LYS A 52 -12.36 25.07 16.98
C LYS A 52 -11.74 25.32 18.36
N SER A 53 -11.23 24.31 19.06
CA SER A 53 -10.93 24.40 20.49
C SER A 53 -9.73 23.56 20.95
N SER A 54 -8.59 23.65 20.26
CA SER A 54 -7.31 23.19 20.81
C SER A 54 -6.16 24.02 20.25
N ALA A 55 -6.20 25.32 20.56
CA ALA A 55 -5.09 26.23 20.40
C ALA A 55 -4.34 26.35 21.74
N GLU A 56 -3.83 25.24 22.29
CA GLU A 56 -2.91 25.29 23.42
C GLU A 56 -1.80 24.22 23.27
N SER A 57 -0.56 24.72 23.26
CA SER A 57 0.76 24.08 23.32
C SER A 57 1.21 23.17 22.15
N ASP A 58 1.65 23.79 21.06
CA ASP A 58 2.89 23.43 20.31
C ASP A 58 3.08 24.44 19.16
N ASP A 59 3.54 25.64 19.51
CA ASP A 59 3.49 26.85 18.66
C ASP A 59 4.39 26.77 17.40
N ASP A 60 5.36 25.86 17.35
CA ASP A 60 6.21 25.65 16.17
C ASP A 60 5.69 24.58 15.18
N CYS A 61 4.85 23.65 15.64
CA CYS A 61 4.29 22.60 14.77
C CYS A 61 3.10 23.12 13.94
N TYR A 62 2.37 24.09 14.48
CA TYR A 62 1.15 24.60 13.88
C TYR A 62 1.44 25.46 12.64
N ASP A 63 2.50 26.30 12.64
CA ASP A 63 2.84 27.14 11.48
C ASP A 63 3.43 26.31 10.32
N GLN A 64 4.20 25.26 10.63
CA GLN A 64 4.64 24.28 9.63
C GLN A 64 3.45 23.50 9.05
N CYS A 65 2.45 23.15 9.87
CA CYS A 65 1.20 22.53 9.41
C CYS A 65 0.34 23.46 8.53
N VAL A 66 0.38 24.77 8.74
CA VAL A 66 -0.31 25.75 7.86
C VAL A 66 0.44 25.91 6.53
N ARG A 67 1.77 25.91 6.53
CA ARG A 67 2.58 25.89 5.30
C ARG A 67 2.49 24.56 4.55
N LEU A 68 2.40 23.44 5.25
CA LEU A 68 2.11 22.12 4.67
C LEU A 68 0.65 22.00 4.23
N ARG A 69 -0.30 22.70 4.88
CA ARG A 69 -1.66 22.90 4.37
C ARG A 69 -1.68 23.73 3.08
N LYS A 70 -0.74 24.67 2.90
CA LYS A 70 -0.50 25.34 1.62
C LYS A 70 0.25 24.44 0.63
N ALA A 71 1.14 23.56 1.06
CA ALA A 71 1.73 22.51 0.20
C ALA A 71 0.71 21.43 -0.19
N ARG A 72 -0.36 21.25 0.59
CA ARG A 72 -1.59 20.52 0.25
C ARG A 72 -2.22 21.06 -1.05
N MET A 73 -1.87 22.26 -1.50
CA MET A 73 -2.27 22.80 -2.80
C MET A 73 -1.52 22.17 -3.99
N PHE A 74 -0.53 21.30 -3.79
CA PHE A 74 -0.05 20.41 -4.86
C PHE A 74 -1.01 19.23 -5.13
N LEU A 75 -2.06 19.08 -4.31
CA LEU A 75 -3.23 18.25 -4.58
C LEU A 75 -4.49 19.08 -4.31
N HIS A 76 -4.76 20.01 -5.23
CA HIS A 76 -6.10 20.54 -5.53
C HIS A 76 -6.94 21.02 -4.32
N ASP A 77 -7.01 22.34 -4.14
CA ASP A 77 -8.10 23.07 -3.47
C ASP A 77 -9.46 22.96 -4.22
N ASN A 78 -9.55 21.98 -5.13
CA ASN A 78 -10.70 21.61 -5.92
C ASN A 78 -10.63 20.09 -6.12
N SER A 79 -10.72 19.30 -5.05
CA SER A 79 -11.16 17.91 -5.24
C SER A 79 -12.61 18.00 -5.70
N ASN A 80 -12.78 18.18 -7.00
CA ASN A 80 -14.05 17.95 -7.66
C ASN A 80 -14.47 16.53 -7.24
N PRO A 81 -15.64 16.32 -6.60
CA PRO A 81 -16.11 15.01 -6.13
C PRO A 81 -16.27 13.95 -7.25
N GLU A 82 -15.85 14.29 -8.46
CA GLU A 82 -15.97 13.52 -9.70
C GLU A 82 -14.94 12.39 -9.83
N TYR A 83 -13.79 12.45 -9.13
CA TYR A 83 -12.73 11.43 -9.28
C TYR A 83 -12.47 10.64 -7.98
N PRO A 84 -12.61 9.30 -8.00
CA PRO A 84 -12.35 8.46 -6.84
C PRO A 84 -10.86 8.45 -6.47
N LEU A 85 -10.56 8.37 -5.17
CA LEU A 85 -9.21 8.08 -4.67
C LEU A 85 -8.88 6.61 -4.99
N LEU A 86 -7.97 6.39 -5.94
CA LEU A 86 -7.63 5.06 -6.44
C LEU A 86 -6.14 4.77 -6.28
N ALA A 87 -5.81 3.58 -5.79
CA ALA A 87 -4.45 3.04 -5.76
C ALA A 87 -4.37 1.79 -6.65
N LEU A 88 -3.35 1.71 -7.51
CA LEU A 88 -3.07 0.54 -8.32
C LEU A 88 -2.36 -0.56 -7.53
N ASN A 89 -1.38 -0.19 -6.73
CA ASN A 89 -0.55 -1.12 -5.98
C ASN A 89 -1.01 -1.22 -4.53
N ASP A 90 -0.82 -0.15 -3.77
CA ASP A 90 -0.85 -0.19 -2.31
C ASP A 90 -1.47 1.08 -1.72
N VAL A 91 -2.18 0.91 -0.61
CA VAL A 91 -2.65 1.96 0.29
C VAL A 91 -1.96 1.76 1.63
N PHE A 92 -1.32 2.80 2.16
CA PHE A 92 -0.82 2.83 3.53
C PHE A 92 -1.62 3.80 4.39
N ILE A 93 -1.91 3.42 5.63
CA ILE A 93 -2.60 4.25 6.61
C ILE A 93 -1.81 4.26 7.91
N GLY A 94 -1.37 5.44 8.34
CA GLY A 94 -0.63 5.58 9.59
C GLY A 94 -0.19 7.01 9.89
N GLU A 95 0.40 7.20 11.06
CA GLU A 95 1.10 8.41 11.46
C GLU A 95 2.20 8.78 10.45
N SER A 96 2.38 10.07 10.18
CA SER A 96 3.39 10.56 9.24
C SER A 96 4.82 10.32 9.71
N HIS A 97 5.03 10.29 11.02
CA HIS A 97 6.34 10.09 11.60
C HIS A 97 6.51 8.63 12.00
N ALA A 98 7.52 7.94 11.45
CA ALA A 98 7.72 6.50 11.64
C ALA A 98 7.93 6.07 13.11
N ALA A 99 8.43 6.97 13.98
CA ALA A 99 8.56 6.71 15.42
C ALA A 99 7.26 6.90 16.21
N ARG A 100 6.16 7.34 15.58
CA ARG A 100 4.86 7.51 16.23
C ARG A 100 3.97 6.31 15.94
N VAL A 101 3.32 5.84 16.99
CA VAL A 101 2.42 4.69 16.89
C VAL A 101 1.07 5.14 16.36
N SER A 102 0.55 4.41 15.38
CA SER A 102 -0.77 4.65 14.81
C SER A 102 -1.84 3.99 15.66
N TYR A 103 -2.92 4.74 15.95
CA TYR A 103 -4.10 4.26 16.66
C TYR A 103 -5.32 4.38 15.75
N TYR A 104 -6.02 3.29 15.55
CA TYR A 104 -7.20 3.27 14.70
C TYR A 104 -8.14 2.13 15.10
N ASP A 105 -9.41 2.27 14.76
CA ASP A 105 -10.37 1.18 14.79
C ASP A 105 -10.47 0.60 13.37
N VAL A 106 -10.32 -0.71 13.20
CA VAL A 106 -10.39 -1.39 11.89
C VAL A 106 -11.48 -2.45 11.89
N GLN A 107 -12.21 -2.55 10.80
CA GLN A 107 -13.15 -3.62 10.52
C GLN A 107 -12.76 -4.31 9.22
N ILE A 108 -12.58 -5.62 9.29
CA ILE A 108 -12.30 -6.47 8.13
C ILE A 108 -13.59 -7.16 7.72
N ASP A 109 -14.03 -6.92 6.48
CA ASP A 109 -15.31 -7.38 5.95
C ASP A 109 -16.47 -7.11 6.92
N ASP A 110 -17.30 -8.12 7.20
CA ASP A 110 -18.41 -8.07 8.15
C ASP A 110 -18.00 -8.53 9.57
N GLY A 111 -16.69 -8.59 9.82
CA GLY A 111 -16.13 -8.95 11.12
C GLY A 111 -16.33 -7.85 12.18
N PRO A 112 -15.90 -8.12 13.43
CA PRO A 112 -15.97 -7.14 14.50
C PRO A 112 -15.02 -5.97 14.25
N VAL A 113 -15.38 -4.80 14.80
CA VAL A 113 -14.49 -3.65 14.86
C VAL A 113 -13.43 -3.91 15.92
N MET A 114 -12.17 -3.87 15.53
CA MET A 114 -11.02 -4.11 16.40
C MET A 114 -10.21 -2.83 16.58
N ARG A 115 -9.94 -2.49 17.83
CA ARG A 115 -8.98 -1.43 18.18
C ARG A 115 -7.58 -1.91 17.85
N GLN A 116 -6.81 -1.12 17.11
CA GLN A 116 -5.44 -1.44 16.74
C GLN A 116 -4.44 -0.37 17.17
N LYS A 117 -3.25 -0.85 17.54
CA LYS A 117 -2.06 -0.07 17.84
C LYS A 117 -0.88 -0.70 17.10
N SER A 118 -0.28 0.04 16.17
CA SER A 118 0.70 -0.52 15.22
C SER A 118 1.52 0.57 14.53
N SER A 119 2.54 0.21 13.75
CA SER A 119 3.24 1.11 12.83
C SER A 119 2.39 1.56 11.63
N GLY A 120 1.17 1.01 11.48
CA GLY A 120 0.24 1.36 10.42
C GLY A 120 -0.42 0.14 9.78
N LEU A 121 -1.27 0.39 8.79
CA LEU A 121 -1.96 -0.61 7.99
C LEU A 121 -1.54 -0.46 6.53
N THR A 122 -1.12 -1.55 5.89
CA THR A 122 -0.90 -1.62 4.44
C THR A 122 -1.96 -2.50 3.80
N VAL A 123 -2.52 -2.06 2.68
CA VAL A 123 -3.51 -2.82 1.88
C VAL A 123 -3.08 -2.80 0.43
N CYS A 124 -3.05 -3.95 -0.25
CA CYS A 124 -2.57 -4.04 -1.63
C CYS A 124 -3.49 -4.85 -2.55
N THR A 125 -3.38 -4.57 -3.84
CA THR A 125 -3.97 -5.38 -4.92
C THR A 125 -3.03 -6.53 -5.31
N GLY A 126 -3.50 -7.44 -6.17
CA GLY A 126 -2.61 -8.48 -6.72
C GLY A 126 -1.45 -7.89 -7.53
N THR A 127 -1.63 -6.69 -8.07
CA THR A 127 -0.56 -5.91 -8.69
C THR A 127 0.46 -5.41 -7.67
N GLY A 128 0.02 -4.87 -6.53
CA GLY A 128 0.91 -4.44 -5.44
C GLY A 128 1.58 -5.59 -4.70
N SER A 129 1.07 -6.81 -4.85
CA SER A 129 1.57 -8.01 -4.18
C SER A 129 3.04 -8.33 -4.45
N THR A 130 3.61 -7.86 -5.57
CA THR A 130 5.02 -8.05 -5.95
C THR A 130 5.95 -6.93 -5.45
N SER A 131 5.41 -5.87 -4.84
CA SER A 131 6.14 -4.63 -4.53
C SER A 131 6.33 -4.45 -3.02
N TRP A 132 5.78 -3.39 -2.42
CA TRP A 132 6.03 -3.09 -1.02
C TRP A 132 5.48 -4.18 -0.10
N ASN A 133 4.27 -4.67 -0.36
CA ASN A 133 3.65 -5.76 0.40
C ASN A 133 4.52 -7.03 0.43
N TYR A 134 5.15 -7.40 -0.69
CA TYR A 134 6.09 -8.53 -0.73
C TYR A 134 7.27 -8.32 0.21
N ASN A 135 7.91 -7.15 0.12
CA ASN A 135 9.17 -6.88 0.79
C ASN A 135 9.02 -6.80 2.31
N ILE A 136 7.89 -6.31 2.82
CA ILE A 136 7.63 -6.26 4.27
C ILE A 136 7.18 -7.59 4.86
N ASN A 137 6.68 -8.52 4.03
CA ASN A 137 6.11 -9.79 4.50
C ASN A 137 6.98 -11.02 4.17
N ARG A 138 7.99 -10.89 3.32
CA ARG A 138 8.87 -12.01 2.93
C ARG A 138 9.70 -12.52 4.10
N VAL A 139 10.03 -13.80 4.06
CA VAL A 139 11.04 -14.39 4.94
C VAL A 139 12.37 -14.48 4.19
N SER A 140 13.45 -14.13 4.88
CA SER A 140 14.83 -14.30 4.40
C SER A 140 15.34 -15.69 4.75
N GLU A 141 16.38 -16.14 4.05
CA GLU A 141 17.07 -17.38 4.39
C GLU A 141 17.63 -17.32 5.82
N GLN A 142 18.09 -16.14 6.26
CA GLN A 142 18.53 -15.91 7.63
C GLN A 142 17.43 -16.24 8.66
N HIS A 143 16.20 -15.72 8.49
CA HIS A 143 15.10 -16.01 9.42
C HIS A 143 14.80 -17.52 9.49
N ILE A 144 14.86 -18.21 8.35
CA ILE A 144 14.60 -19.65 8.29
C ILE A 144 15.76 -20.45 8.90
N CYS A 145 17.02 -20.07 8.66
CA CYS A 145 18.18 -20.70 9.29
C CYS A 145 18.12 -20.60 10.82
N GLU A 146 17.77 -19.43 11.36
CA GLU A 146 17.61 -19.21 12.80
C GLU A 146 16.51 -20.13 13.38
N LEU A 147 15.34 -20.20 12.73
CA LEU A 147 14.27 -21.11 13.15
C LEU A 147 14.67 -22.59 13.09
N LEU A 148 15.32 -23.01 12.01
CA LEU A 148 15.80 -24.39 11.86
C LEU A 148 16.86 -24.74 12.90
N SER A 149 17.72 -23.80 13.28
CA SER A 149 18.69 -23.99 14.37
C SER A 149 17.98 -24.26 15.69
N ILE A 150 16.97 -23.45 16.04
CA ILE A 150 16.17 -23.65 17.26
C ILE A 150 15.48 -25.01 17.23
N MET A 151 14.87 -25.40 16.10
CA MET A 151 14.21 -26.71 15.96
C MET A 151 15.19 -27.87 16.11
N LYS A 152 16.42 -27.74 15.59
CA LYS A 152 17.49 -28.72 15.75
C LYS A 152 17.89 -28.84 17.22
N ASP A 153 18.06 -27.73 17.92
CA ASP A 153 18.40 -27.71 19.35
C ASP A 153 17.29 -28.34 20.21
N MET A 154 16.03 -28.19 19.80
CA MET A 154 14.87 -28.87 20.40
C MET A 154 14.71 -30.35 19.98
N SER A 155 15.65 -30.90 19.21
CA SER A 155 15.59 -32.28 18.67
C SER A 155 14.33 -32.57 17.82
N LEU A 156 13.75 -31.54 17.19
CA LEU A 156 12.59 -31.66 16.30
C LEU A 156 12.98 -31.98 14.85
N LEU A 157 14.28 -31.97 14.52
CA LEU A 157 14.83 -32.26 13.20
C LEU A 157 15.82 -33.41 13.27
N THR A 158 15.70 -34.38 12.36
CA THR A 158 16.69 -35.45 12.20
C THR A 158 17.91 -34.94 11.43
N ALA A 159 19.12 -35.31 11.87
CA ALA A 159 20.43 -34.73 11.52
C ALA A 159 20.82 -34.69 10.02
N ASN A 160 20.00 -35.16 9.08
CA ASN A 160 20.35 -35.33 7.66
C ASN A 160 19.71 -34.31 6.71
N SER A 161 18.95 -33.33 7.20
CA SER A 161 18.44 -32.26 6.34
C SER A 161 19.59 -31.31 5.97
N THR A 162 20.04 -31.35 4.72
CA THR A 162 20.93 -30.35 4.16
C THR A 162 20.29 -28.96 4.30
N ALA A 163 20.84 -28.16 5.22
CA ALA A 163 20.24 -26.91 5.68
C ALA A 163 20.03 -25.90 4.53
N ASP A 164 20.95 -25.85 3.57
CA ASP A 164 20.97 -24.78 2.57
C ASP A 164 19.88 -24.95 1.50
N ASN A 165 19.76 -26.14 0.90
CA ASN A 165 18.75 -26.38 -0.15
C ASN A 165 17.32 -26.36 0.43
N SER A 166 17.15 -26.85 1.66
CA SER A 166 15.87 -26.83 2.36
C SER A 166 15.44 -25.41 2.71
N THR A 167 16.38 -24.57 3.17
CA THR A 167 16.13 -23.16 3.52
C THR A 167 15.64 -22.37 2.32
N ARG A 168 16.37 -22.45 1.19
CA ARG A 168 15.99 -21.74 -0.03
C ARG A 168 14.61 -22.14 -0.54
N GLU A 169 14.30 -23.43 -0.52
CA GLU A 169 12.99 -23.95 -0.94
C GLU A 169 11.86 -23.50 0.01
N ILE A 170 12.11 -23.47 1.32
CA ILE A 170 11.14 -22.94 2.31
C ILE A 170 10.87 -21.45 2.05
N CYS A 171 11.92 -20.64 1.89
CA CYS A 171 11.79 -19.22 1.57
C CYS A 171 10.99 -19.02 0.28
N LYS A 172 11.33 -19.75 -0.78
CA LYS A 172 10.62 -19.70 -2.06
C LYS A 172 9.13 -20.01 -1.88
N ARG A 173 8.79 -21.17 -1.31
CA ARG A 173 7.39 -21.60 -1.12
C ARG A 173 6.60 -20.69 -0.20
N PHE A 174 7.23 -20.09 0.80
CA PHE A 174 6.56 -19.13 1.68
C PHE A 174 6.29 -17.83 0.93
N ASN A 175 7.31 -17.28 0.27
CA ASN A 175 7.24 -15.97 -0.38
C ASN A 175 6.31 -16.00 -1.62
N GLU A 176 6.21 -17.13 -2.33
CA GLU A 176 5.24 -17.32 -3.42
C GLU A 176 3.78 -17.16 -2.95
N LYS A 177 3.47 -17.47 -1.67
CA LYS A 177 2.12 -17.27 -1.10
C LYS A 177 1.75 -15.80 -0.88
N LEU A 178 2.71 -14.89 -0.96
CA LEU A 178 2.47 -13.45 -0.85
C LEU A 178 1.99 -12.86 -2.18
N LEU A 179 2.21 -13.57 -3.28
CA LEU A 179 1.83 -13.16 -4.62
C LEU A 179 0.42 -13.65 -4.93
N PHE A 180 -0.38 -12.80 -5.58
CA PHE A 180 -1.72 -13.17 -6.02
C PHE A 180 -2.11 -12.43 -7.30
N ASP A 181 -3.13 -12.96 -8.00
CA ASP A 181 -3.51 -12.51 -9.34
C ASP A 181 -3.85 -11.00 -9.35
N PRO A 182 -3.23 -10.19 -10.23
CA PRO A 182 -3.59 -8.79 -10.48
C PRO A 182 -5.08 -8.52 -10.75
N GLN A 183 -5.82 -9.54 -11.20
CA GLN A 183 -7.26 -9.47 -11.50
C GLN A 183 -8.14 -9.82 -10.30
N CYS A 184 -7.54 -10.27 -9.19
CA CYS A 184 -8.26 -10.65 -7.98
C CYS A 184 -9.01 -9.46 -7.36
N THR A 185 -10.27 -9.68 -6.99
CA THR A 185 -11.16 -8.66 -6.43
C THR A 185 -11.09 -8.56 -4.90
N THR A 186 -10.21 -9.33 -4.26
CA THR A 186 -9.85 -9.18 -2.85
C THR A 186 -8.54 -8.43 -2.70
N MET A 187 -8.42 -7.68 -1.60
CA MET A 187 -7.20 -6.99 -1.21
C MET A 187 -6.47 -7.82 -0.15
N ALA A 188 -5.14 -7.83 -0.18
CA ALA A 188 -4.37 -8.31 0.95
C ALA A 188 -4.13 -7.14 1.92
N PHE A 189 -4.22 -7.38 3.23
CA PHE A 189 -3.88 -6.40 4.25
C PHE A 189 -2.80 -6.92 5.18
N THR A 190 -2.00 -6.01 5.73
CA THR A 190 -1.01 -6.28 6.78
C THR A 190 -1.04 -5.16 7.82
N VAL A 191 -1.25 -5.51 9.08
CA VAL A 191 -1.04 -4.64 10.25
C VAL A 191 0.46 -4.69 10.58
N ARG A 192 1.15 -3.55 10.47
CA ARG A 192 2.61 -3.49 10.63
C ARG A 192 3.02 -3.34 12.08
N ASP A 193 3.87 -4.25 12.58
CA ASP A 193 4.42 -4.21 13.94
C ASP A 193 3.33 -4.01 15.02
N PRO A 194 2.31 -4.91 15.07
CA PRO A 194 1.20 -4.78 16.00
C PRO A 194 1.66 -4.88 17.46
N VAL A 195 1.08 -4.05 18.32
CA VAL A 195 1.28 -4.09 19.77
C VAL A 195 0.15 -4.89 20.40
N PHE A 196 0.50 -5.97 21.11
CA PHE A 196 -0.47 -6.82 21.80
C PHE A 196 -0.43 -6.63 23.32
N ASN A 197 -1.60 -6.43 23.93
CA ASN A 197 -1.79 -6.41 25.39
C ASN A 197 -3.29 -6.60 25.74
N LEU A 198 -3.68 -6.41 27.01
CA LEU A 198 -5.07 -6.55 27.47
C LEU A 198 -6.05 -5.62 26.72
N THR A 199 -5.60 -4.45 26.28
CA THR A 199 -6.40 -3.47 25.54
C THR A 199 -6.39 -3.73 24.03
N PHE A 200 -5.30 -4.30 23.50
CA PHE A 200 -5.12 -4.61 22.08
C PHE A 200 -4.88 -6.12 21.94
N PRO A 201 -5.93 -6.94 21.86
CA PRO A 201 -5.79 -8.39 21.83
C PRO A 201 -5.06 -8.86 20.57
N ALA A 202 -4.39 -10.01 20.69
CA ALA A 202 -3.79 -10.66 19.53
C ALA A 202 -4.86 -10.95 18.47
N GLY A 203 -4.55 -10.57 17.22
CA GLY A 203 -5.44 -10.73 16.09
C GLY A 203 -4.68 -11.09 14.83
N THR A 204 -5.44 -11.34 13.76
CA THR A 204 -4.89 -11.63 12.43
C THR A 204 -4.08 -10.44 11.93
N GLN A 205 -2.76 -10.63 11.81
CA GLN A 205 -1.84 -9.56 11.39
C GLN A 205 -1.86 -9.35 9.87
N ARG A 206 -2.13 -10.41 9.11
CA ARG A 206 -2.28 -10.34 7.65
C ARG A 206 -3.42 -11.22 7.18
N GLY A 207 -4.07 -10.83 6.11
CA GLY A 207 -5.12 -11.63 5.49
C GLY A 207 -5.60 -11.05 4.19
N PHE A 208 -6.70 -11.59 3.70
CA PHE A 208 -7.43 -11.06 2.55
C PHE A 208 -8.78 -10.52 3.00
N ALA A 209 -9.25 -9.49 2.32
CA ALA A 209 -10.53 -8.85 2.59
C ALA A 209 -11.17 -8.32 1.29
N LYS A 210 -12.49 -8.28 1.25
CA LYS A 210 -13.23 -7.56 0.19
C LYS A 210 -13.45 -6.10 0.57
N ARG A 211 -13.56 -5.81 1.87
CA ARG A 211 -13.83 -4.48 2.42
C ARG A 211 -13.05 -4.26 3.70
N ILE A 212 -12.45 -3.08 3.83
CA ILE A 212 -11.75 -2.69 5.05
C ILE A 212 -12.20 -1.29 5.43
N ARG A 213 -12.84 -1.16 6.59
CA ARG A 213 -13.23 0.13 7.16
C ARG A 213 -12.22 0.52 8.23
N VAL A 214 -11.76 1.77 8.19
CA VAL A 214 -10.75 2.27 9.13
C VAL A 214 -11.19 3.62 9.67
N LYS A 215 -11.22 3.76 10.99
CA LYS A 215 -11.48 5.02 11.69
C LYS A 215 -10.22 5.46 12.43
N SER A 216 -9.75 6.65 12.11
CA SER A 216 -8.54 7.21 12.71
C SER A 216 -8.76 7.64 14.15
N ARG A 217 -7.75 7.37 14.98
CA ARG A 217 -7.53 7.99 16.29
C ARG A 217 -6.14 8.61 16.36
N CYS A 218 -5.50 8.79 15.20
CA CYS A 218 -4.18 9.38 15.05
C CYS A 218 -4.26 10.91 15.09
N THR A 219 -3.12 11.57 15.25
CA THR A 219 -3.06 13.03 15.37
C THR A 219 -2.49 13.71 14.13
N ASN A 220 -1.47 13.11 13.50
CA ASN A 220 -0.89 13.58 12.24
C ASN A 220 -0.68 12.38 11.30
N ALA A 221 -1.79 11.78 10.87
CA ALA A 221 -1.77 10.59 10.03
C ALA A 221 -2.27 10.88 8.62
N HIS A 222 -1.86 10.02 7.71
CA HIS A 222 -2.20 10.10 6.30
C HIS A 222 -2.56 8.72 5.75
N ILE A 223 -3.43 8.74 4.74
CA ILE A 223 -3.61 7.67 3.77
C ILE A 223 -2.70 7.99 2.59
N ILE A 224 -1.81 7.07 2.25
CA ILE A 224 -0.87 7.20 1.14
C ILE A 224 -1.26 6.21 0.05
N LEU A 225 -1.51 6.69 -1.17
CA LEU A 225 -1.85 5.88 -2.34
C LEU A 225 -0.63 5.78 -3.26
N ASP A 226 -0.21 4.55 -3.58
CA ASP A 226 0.91 4.26 -4.49
C ASP A 226 2.21 5.03 -4.18
N GLY A 227 2.40 5.43 -2.91
CA GLY A 227 3.56 6.22 -2.47
C GLY A 227 3.61 7.67 -2.98
N SER A 228 2.58 8.16 -3.69
CA SER A 228 2.61 9.46 -4.37
C SER A 228 1.50 10.41 -3.95
N VAL A 229 0.30 9.91 -3.67
CA VAL A 229 -0.84 10.72 -3.23
C VAL A 229 -0.99 10.62 -1.72
N SER A 230 -1.06 11.75 -1.04
CA SER A 230 -1.19 11.82 0.42
C SER A 230 -2.50 12.49 0.81
N VAL A 231 -3.34 11.77 1.54
CA VAL A 231 -4.65 12.24 2.02
C VAL A 231 -4.63 12.28 3.55
N PRO A 232 -4.94 13.41 4.17
CA PRO A 232 -5.02 13.55 5.63
C PRO A 232 -6.01 12.56 6.26
N PHE A 233 -5.61 11.95 7.39
CA PHE A 233 -6.36 10.91 8.08
C PHE A 233 -6.28 11.06 9.61
N ASN A 234 -6.58 12.26 10.11
CA ASN A 234 -6.52 12.55 11.56
C ASN A 234 -7.77 12.05 12.29
N SER A 235 -7.71 12.05 13.62
CA SER A 235 -8.72 11.55 14.55
C SER A 235 -10.14 11.93 14.12
N GLY A 236 -11.02 10.94 14.08
CA GLY A 236 -12.41 11.11 13.66
C GLY A 236 -12.65 10.92 12.15
N THR A 237 -11.61 10.93 11.32
CA THR A 237 -11.73 10.54 9.91
C THR A 237 -12.02 9.04 9.79
N GLU A 238 -12.97 8.68 8.94
CA GLU A 238 -13.36 7.30 8.65
C GLU A 238 -13.35 7.05 7.15
N VAL A 239 -12.71 5.95 6.73
CA VAL A 239 -12.60 5.55 5.33
C VAL A 239 -13.00 4.10 5.11
N LEU A 240 -13.37 3.78 3.87
CA LEU A 240 -13.70 2.46 3.38
C LEU A 240 -12.84 2.14 2.17
N LEU A 241 -12.12 1.02 2.23
CA LEU A 241 -11.30 0.48 1.16
C LEU A 241 -12.02 -0.69 0.51
N GLN A 242 -12.18 -0.67 -0.81
CA GLN A 242 -12.81 -1.74 -1.59
C GLN A 242 -12.24 -1.80 -3.02
N ILE A 243 -12.44 -2.92 -3.70
CA ILE A 243 -12.20 -3.04 -5.15
C ILE A 243 -13.55 -3.01 -5.87
N HIS A 244 -13.62 -2.26 -6.97
CA HIS A 244 -14.75 -2.28 -7.89
C HIS A 244 -14.26 -2.60 -9.31
N ASP A 245 -14.96 -3.48 -10.02
CA ASP A 245 -14.61 -3.84 -11.40
C ASP A 245 -14.63 -2.64 -12.37
N SER A 246 -15.43 -1.62 -12.06
CA SER A 246 -15.48 -0.35 -12.80
C SER A 246 -14.17 0.44 -12.72
N ASP A 247 -13.38 0.19 -11.67
CA ASP A 247 -12.10 0.86 -11.47
C ASP A 247 -10.94 0.09 -12.10
N ALA A 248 -11.13 -1.12 -12.62
CA ALA A 248 -10.02 -1.90 -13.16
C ALA A 248 -9.34 -1.20 -14.35
N LEU A 249 -8.00 -1.17 -14.34
CA LEU A 249 -7.21 -0.72 -15.49
C LEU A 249 -7.06 -1.86 -16.50
N ARG A 250 -7.36 -1.57 -17.77
CA ARG A 250 -7.01 -2.48 -18.87
C ARG A 250 -5.54 -2.32 -19.19
N SER A 251 -4.80 -3.42 -19.12
CA SER A 251 -3.39 -3.46 -19.45
C SER A 251 -3.13 -4.61 -20.43
N ILE A 252 -1.98 -4.55 -21.08
CA ILE A 252 -1.51 -5.57 -21.99
C ILE A 252 -0.30 -6.25 -21.35
N VAL A 253 -0.26 -7.57 -21.40
CA VAL A 253 0.91 -8.39 -21.06
C VAL A 253 1.53 -8.88 -22.35
N LEU A 254 2.80 -8.56 -22.54
CA LEU A 254 3.61 -9.03 -23.65
C LEU A 254 4.26 -10.39 -23.29
N PRO A 255 4.61 -11.23 -24.29
CA PRO A 255 5.24 -12.54 -24.06
C PRO A 255 6.61 -12.45 -23.38
#